data_AF-A0AAN5YGQ0-F1
#
_entry.id   AF-A0AAN5YGQ0-F1
#
_cell.length_a   1.000
_cell.length_b   1.000
_cell.length_c   1.000
_cell.angle_alpha   90.00
_cell.angle_beta   90.00
_cell.angle_gamma   90.00
#
_symmetry.space_group_name_H-M   'P 1'
#
loop_
_entity.id
_entity.type
_entity.pdbx_description
1 polymer ?
#
loop_
_entity_poly.entity_id
_entity_poly.type
_entity_poly.pdbx_seq_one_letter_code
_entity_poly.pdbx_strand_id
1 'polypeptide(L)'
;MASNRPSQTEVHQTVKQLINNLVNIKDATGKFLLRLQDGRVIDTKSWHGWEWTHGIGLYGIWKYYEMTGDESLLRIIEDWFAARFAEGGTTKNINTMAVFLTLAYVYEKTGNVTYLPWLDAWAEWAMYELPRTRYGGMQHATYLTENYQQLWDDTLMMTVLPLAKIGKLLNRPEYIAEAKRQFLVHIKYLFDTQTGLWFHGWTFEEGGHNFARARWARGNSWVTIVIPEIIELLDLEPTDPIRVHLIDTLEAQCEALQRLQASDTGFWHTLLDHPDSYVEASATAGFAYGILKAVRKRYIGAQYRPVAEKAIAAVMSAVDEQGELQNTSFGTGMGDCLQFYKDIPLTAMPYGQAMAIMALGEYLRTCL
;
A
#
# COMPACT_ATOMS: atom_id res chain seq x y z
N MET A 1 -32.58 7.97 -1.13
CA MET A 1 -31.74 9.09 -1.61
C MET A 1 -30.98 8.57 -2.81
N ALA A 2 -31.09 9.20 -3.97
CA ALA A 2 -30.32 8.78 -5.15
C ALA A 2 -28.83 8.80 -4.77
N SER A 3 -28.14 7.66 -4.85
CA SER A 3 -26.70 7.64 -4.65
C SER A 3 -26.09 8.49 -5.75
N ASN A 4 -25.45 9.60 -5.36
CA ASN A 4 -24.76 10.48 -6.29
C ASN A 4 -23.47 9.76 -6.71
N ARG A 5 -23.60 8.73 -7.55
CA ARG A 5 -22.46 8.01 -8.11
C ARG A 5 -21.67 8.99 -8.98
N PRO A 6 -20.36 9.14 -8.74
CA PRO A 6 -19.54 10.01 -9.57
C PRO A 6 -19.57 9.60 -11.04
N SER A 7 -19.69 10.57 -11.93
CA SER A 7 -19.58 10.29 -13.37
C SER A 7 -18.14 9.93 -13.75
N GLN A 8 -17.95 9.16 -14.82
CA GLN A 8 -16.61 8.78 -15.29
C GLN A 8 -15.75 10.01 -15.61
N THR A 9 -16.34 11.06 -16.17
CA THR A 9 -15.66 12.32 -16.47
C THR A 9 -15.13 13.00 -15.21
N GLU A 10 -15.94 13.10 -14.15
CA GLU A 10 -15.52 13.65 -12.86
C GLU A 10 -14.38 12.83 -12.26
N VAL A 11 -14.49 11.50 -12.27
CA VAL A 11 -13.45 10.62 -11.74
C VAL A 11 -12.12 10.79 -12.50
N HIS A 12 -12.14 10.82 -13.83
CA HIS A 12 -10.94 11.06 -14.64
C HIS A 12 -10.30 12.43 -14.36
N GLN A 13 -11.12 13.46 -14.16
CA GLN A 13 -10.63 14.80 -13.81
C GLN A 13 -9.98 14.81 -12.43
N THR A 14 -10.61 14.20 -11.43
CA THR A 14 -10.07 14.08 -10.07
C THR A 14 -8.74 13.31 -10.06
N VAL A 15 -8.63 12.21 -10.81
CA VAL A 15 -7.37 11.45 -10.92
C VAL A 15 -6.25 12.31 -11.51
N LYS A 16 -6.52 13.11 -12.55
CA LYS A 16 -5.53 14.02 -13.13
C LYS A 16 -5.07 15.08 -12.12
N GLN A 17 -5.99 15.63 -11.33
CA GLN A 17 -5.67 16.57 -10.25
C GLN A 17 -4.78 15.93 -9.18
N LEU A 18 -5.12 14.70 -8.74
CA LEU A 18 -4.32 13.94 -7.78
C LEU A 18 -2.91 13.65 -8.29
N ILE A 19 -2.75 13.24 -9.55
CA ILE A 19 -1.43 12.98 -10.16
C ILE A 19 -0.63 14.27 -10.25
N ASN A 20 -1.25 15.36 -10.71
CA ASN A 20 -0.58 16.66 -10.79
C ASN A 20 -0.16 17.16 -9.41
N ASN A 21 -0.99 16.98 -8.38
CA ASN A 21 -0.63 17.31 -7.01
C ASN A 21 0.56 16.45 -6.55
N LEU A 22 0.46 15.12 -6.66
CA LEU A 22 1.46 14.13 -6.24
C LEU A 22 2.87 14.46 -6.74
N VAL A 23 3.04 14.72 -8.04
CA VAL A 23 4.38 14.99 -8.61
C VAL A 23 4.91 16.39 -8.29
N ASN A 24 4.05 17.27 -7.76
CA ASN A 24 4.40 18.63 -7.35
C ASN A 24 4.38 18.82 -5.82
N ILE A 25 4.15 17.76 -5.04
CA ILE A 25 4.25 17.82 -3.57
C ILE A 25 5.66 18.26 -3.20
N LYS A 26 5.75 19.23 -2.28
CA LYS A 26 7.01 19.73 -1.72
C LYS A 26 6.86 19.93 -0.22
N ASP A 27 7.89 19.57 0.55
CA ASP A 27 8.03 20.06 1.92
C ASP A 27 8.81 21.40 1.93
N ALA A 28 8.11 22.49 1.59
CA ALA A 28 8.72 23.82 1.54
C ALA A 28 9.32 24.29 2.89
N THR A 29 8.86 23.71 4.00
CA THR A 29 9.31 24.08 5.35
C THR A 29 10.47 23.23 5.87
N GLY A 30 10.72 22.08 5.23
CA GLY A 30 11.65 21.07 5.72
C GLY A 30 11.24 20.43 7.05
N LYS A 31 9.97 20.60 7.47
CA LYS A 31 9.44 20.13 8.76
C LYS A 31 9.44 18.60 8.87
N PHE A 32 9.31 17.91 7.74
CA PHE A 32 9.15 16.46 7.65
C PHE A 32 10.40 15.77 7.08
N LEU A 33 11.51 16.50 6.95
CA LEU A 33 12.80 15.92 6.61
C LEU A 33 13.26 14.96 7.70
N LEU A 34 13.55 13.73 7.30
CA LEU A 34 14.09 12.74 8.21
C LEU A 34 15.61 12.87 8.28
N ARG A 35 16.14 13.08 9.50
CA ARG A 35 17.57 13.22 9.73
C ARG A 35 18.11 11.94 10.35
N LEU A 36 19.03 11.29 9.65
CA LEU A 36 19.67 10.05 10.11
C LEU A 36 20.94 10.35 10.92
N GLN A 37 21.32 9.43 11.80
CA GLN A 37 22.50 9.59 12.66
C GLN A 37 23.82 9.67 11.86
N ASP A 38 23.84 9.11 10.64
CA ASP A 38 24.98 9.14 9.72
C ASP A 38 25.09 10.44 8.90
N GLY A 39 24.24 11.44 9.18
CA GLY A 39 24.25 12.75 8.53
C GLY A 39 23.40 12.86 7.27
N ARG A 40 22.80 11.76 6.78
CA ARG A 40 21.84 11.82 5.67
C ARG A 40 20.57 12.58 6.07
N VAL A 41 20.04 13.35 5.12
CA VAL A 41 18.75 14.03 5.23
C VAL A 41 17.85 13.50 4.12
N ILE A 42 16.78 12.84 4.51
CA ILE A 42 15.85 12.17 3.60
C ILE A 42 14.60 13.02 3.45
N ASP A 43 14.30 13.39 2.22
CA ASP A 43 13.00 13.98 1.87
C ASP A 43 11.97 12.86 1.70
N THR A 44 11.05 12.77 2.65
CA THR A 44 10.04 11.71 2.71
C THR A 44 8.74 12.09 1.98
N LYS A 45 8.61 13.35 1.56
CA LYS A 45 7.35 13.94 1.10
C LYS A 45 7.44 14.43 -0.35
N SER A 46 8.49 15.12 -0.74
CA SER A 46 8.58 15.66 -2.10
C SER A 46 8.87 14.57 -3.13
N TRP A 47 8.36 14.74 -4.35
CA TRP A 47 8.47 13.74 -5.43
C TRP A 47 9.89 13.26 -5.76
N HIS A 48 10.91 14.07 -5.44
CA HIS A 48 12.31 13.77 -5.69
C HIS A 48 12.96 12.86 -4.63
N GLY A 49 12.22 12.45 -3.59
CA GLY A 49 12.69 11.51 -2.57
C GLY A 49 12.75 10.07 -3.07
N TRP A 50 13.21 9.15 -2.20
CA TRP A 50 13.12 7.70 -2.40
C TRP A 50 12.71 7.03 -1.10
N GLU A 51 11.40 6.90 -0.92
CA GLU A 51 10.76 6.26 0.22
C GLU A 51 9.63 5.34 -0.22
N TRP A 52 9.08 4.56 0.71
CA TRP A 52 7.90 3.72 0.45
C TRP A 52 6.72 4.51 -0.12
N THR A 53 6.58 5.77 0.28
CA THR A 53 5.57 6.71 -0.23
C THR A 53 5.65 6.89 -1.74
N HIS A 54 6.87 6.89 -2.30
CA HIS A 54 7.13 6.95 -3.73
C HIS A 54 6.84 5.61 -4.40
N GLY A 55 7.12 4.48 -3.72
CA GLY A 55 6.75 3.17 -4.22
C GLY A 55 5.25 3.06 -4.47
N ILE A 56 4.43 3.49 -3.51
CA ILE A 56 2.98 3.54 -3.67
C ILE A 56 2.57 4.60 -4.71
N GLY A 57 3.19 5.79 -4.69
CA GLY A 57 2.97 6.85 -5.69
C GLY A 57 3.15 6.39 -7.14
N LEU A 58 4.30 5.80 -7.44
CA LEU A 58 4.62 5.22 -8.74
C LEU A 58 3.65 4.10 -9.10
N TYR A 59 3.27 3.27 -8.13
CA TYR A 59 2.32 2.18 -8.38
C TYR A 59 0.91 2.67 -8.71
N GLY A 60 0.45 3.74 -8.04
CA GLY A 60 -0.83 4.38 -8.36
C GLY A 60 -0.85 4.96 -9.78
N ILE A 61 0.22 5.67 -10.16
CA ILE A 61 0.39 6.17 -11.54
C ILE A 61 0.43 5.00 -12.53
N TRP A 62 1.17 3.93 -12.23
CA TRP A 62 1.26 2.74 -13.07
C TRP A 62 -0.11 2.07 -13.28
N LYS A 63 -0.92 1.91 -12.22
CA LYS A 63 -2.26 1.32 -12.34
C LYS A 63 -3.19 2.14 -13.21
N TYR A 64 -3.05 3.46 -13.17
CA TYR A 64 -3.82 4.33 -14.04
C TYR A 64 -3.30 4.28 -15.49
N TYR A 65 -1.97 4.23 -15.71
CA TYR A 65 -1.36 3.95 -17.01
C TYR A 65 -1.84 2.63 -17.61
N GLU A 66 -1.85 1.54 -16.84
CA GLU A 66 -2.32 0.21 -17.26
C GLU A 66 -3.79 0.23 -17.73
N MET A 67 -4.58 1.19 -17.24
CA MET A 67 -5.97 1.35 -17.65
C MET A 67 -6.13 2.22 -18.90
N THR A 68 -5.38 3.32 -19.00
CA THR A 68 -5.60 4.36 -20.02
C THR A 68 -4.65 4.27 -21.21
N GLY A 69 -3.47 3.70 -21.04
CA GLY A 69 -2.38 3.75 -22.01
C GLY A 69 -1.80 5.15 -22.22
N ASP A 70 -2.02 6.08 -21.28
CA ASP A 70 -1.51 7.46 -21.39
C ASP A 70 0.02 7.48 -21.17
N GLU A 71 0.76 7.54 -22.27
CA GLU A 71 2.24 7.53 -22.30
C GLU A 71 2.87 8.67 -21.49
N SER A 72 2.15 9.77 -21.20
CA SER A 72 2.67 10.82 -20.30
C SER A 72 2.87 10.31 -18.87
N LEU A 73 2.07 9.34 -18.43
CA LEU A 73 2.17 8.72 -17.11
C LEU A 73 3.36 7.77 -17.02
N LEU A 74 3.62 7.00 -18.09
CA LEU A 74 4.80 6.15 -18.17
C LEU A 74 6.07 7.01 -18.10
N ARG A 75 6.08 8.14 -18.81
CA ARG A 75 7.22 9.07 -18.78
C ARG A 75 7.49 9.64 -17.39
N ILE A 76 6.46 9.99 -16.61
CA ILE A 76 6.63 10.41 -15.20
C ILE A 76 7.38 9.35 -14.38
N ILE A 77 7.03 8.08 -14.56
CA ILE A 77 7.65 6.96 -13.86
C ILE A 77 9.10 6.76 -14.31
N GLU A 78 9.35 6.75 -15.62
CA GLU A 78 10.69 6.57 -16.20
C GLU A 78 11.63 7.72 -15.81
N ASP A 79 11.15 8.96 -15.85
CA ASP A 79 11.92 10.15 -15.45
C ASP A 79 12.30 10.09 -13.96
N TRP A 80 11.40 9.61 -13.10
CA TRP A 80 11.70 9.41 -11.68
C TRP A 80 12.82 8.38 -11.48
N PHE A 81 12.71 7.20 -12.11
CA PHE A 81 13.74 6.16 -12.00
C PHE A 81 15.08 6.61 -12.58
N ALA A 82 15.07 7.25 -13.75
CA ALA A 82 16.28 7.78 -14.36
C ALA A 82 17.01 8.76 -13.43
N ALA A 83 16.26 9.69 -12.81
CA ALA A 83 16.83 10.63 -11.85
C ALA A 83 17.38 9.92 -10.60
N ARG A 84 16.63 8.98 -10.02
CA ARG A 84 17.07 8.26 -8.80
C ARG A 84 18.29 7.37 -9.04
N PHE A 85 18.38 6.72 -10.20
CA PHE A 85 19.52 5.89 -10.56
C PHE A 85 20.76 6.74 -10.87
N ALA A 86 20.60 7.92 -11.48
CA ALA A 86 21.71 8.86 -11.69
C ALA A 86 22.32 9.36 -10.37
N GLU A 87 21.54 9.39 -9.29
CA GLU A 87 22.01 9.74 -7.94
C GLU A 87 22.66 8.58 -7.17
N GLY A 88 22.70 7.38 -7.76
CA GLY A 88 23.29 6.18 -7.15
C GLY A 88 22.33 5.35 -6.29
N GLY A 89 21.04 5.72 -6.26
CA GLY A 89 20.00 5.07 -5.49
C GLY A 89 20.08 5.30 -3.97
N THR A 90 19.56 4.35 -3.19
CA THR A 90 19.51 4.45 -1.72
C THR A 90 19.83 3.12 -1.04
N THR A 91 19.98 3.15 0.28
CA THR A 91 20.18 1.96 1.11
C THR A 91 18.92 1.08 1.12
N LYS A 92 19.12 -0.24 1.05
CA LYS A 92 18.03 -1.22 1.03
C LYS A 92 17.44 -1.42 2.42
N ASN A 93 16.12 -1.31 2.52
CA ASN A 93 15.31 -1.63 3.68
C ASN A 93 13.88 -1.96 3.23
N ILE A 94 12.98 -2.32 4.16
CA ILE A 94 11.62 -2.75 3.79
C ILE A 94 10.87 -1.70 2.97
N ASN A 95 11.07 -0.43 3.28
CA ASN A 95 10.35 0.69 2.67
C ASN A 95 10.90 1.04 1.28
N THR A 96 12.21 1.08 1.13
CA THR A 96 12.84 1.49 -0.13
C THR A 96 12.69 0.46 -1.24
N MET A 97 12.37 -0.79 -0.89
CA MET A 97 12.05 -1.87 -1.82
C MET A 97 10.74 -1.62 -2.60
N ALA A 98 9.82 -0.81 -2.09
CA ALA A 98 8.47 -0.68 -2.64
C ALA A 98 8.44 -0.21 -4.10
N VAL A 99 9.40 0.64 -4.51
CA VAL A 99 9.49 1.18 -5.87
C VAL A 99 9.73 0.09 -6.92
N PHE A 100 10.35 -1.02 -6.52
CA PHE A 100 10.73 -2.09 -7.45
C PHE A 100 9.54 -2.91 -7.95
N LEU A 101 8.38 -2.81 -7.30
CA LEU A 101 7.14 -3.35 -7.86
C LEU A 101 6.85 -2.68 -9.22
N THR A 102 6.85 -1.35 -9.25
CA THR A 102 6.60 -0.58 -10.47
C THR A 102 7.74 -0.73 -11.46
N LEU A 103 9.00 -0.72 -11.02
CA LEU A 103 10.14 -0.92 -11.93
C LEU A 103 10.05 -2.25 -12.68
N ALA A 104 9.63 -3.32 -11.99
CA ALA A 104 9.49 -4.63 -12.61
C ALA A 104 8.40 -4.62 -13.71
N TYR A 105 7.27 -3.96 -13.49
CA TYR A 105 6.25 -3.79 -14.53
C TYR A 105 6.74 -2.93 -15.71
N VAL A 106 7.46 -1.83 -15.43
CA VAL A 106 8.04 -0.98 -16.48
C VAL A 106 9.07 -1.77 -17.30
N TYR A 107 9.92 -2.56 -16.66
CA TYR A 107 10.87 -3.43 -17.35
C TYR A 107 10.16 -4.45 -18.24
N GLU A 108 9.12 -5.12 -17.74
CA GLU A 108 8.31 -6.08 -18.51
C GLU A 108 7.71 -5.43 -19.76
N LYS A 109 7.26 -4.17 -19.65
CA LYS A 109 6.65 -3.41 -20.75
C LYS A 109 7.66 -2.93 -21.78
N THR A 110 8.81 -2.41 -21.32
CA THR A 110 9.77 -1.66 -22.15
C THR A 110 10.95 -2.50 -22.63
N GLY A 111 11.28 -3.58 -21.93
CA GLY A 111 12.49 -4.37 -22.16
C GLY A 111 13.79 -3.60 -21.87
N ASN A 112 13.75 -2.49 -21.11
CA ASN A 112 14.94 -1.69 -20.83
C ASN A 112 15.93 -2.46 -19.94
N VAL A 113 16.91 -3.10 -20.58
CA VAL A 113 17.92 -3.96 -19.93
C VAL A 113 18.73 -3.25 -18.84
N THR A 114 18.77 -1.92 -18.81
CA THR A 114 19.46 -1.17 -17.75
C THR A 114 18.80 -1.31 -16.37
N TYR A 115 17.53 -1.72 -16.32
CA TYR A 115 16.82 -1.97 -15.05
C TYR A 115 17.10 -3.33 -14.44
N LEU A 116 17.60 -4.29 -15.23
CA LEU A 116 17.79 -5.67 -14.79
C LEU A 116 18.75 -5.80 -13.59
N PRO A 117 19.93 -5.13 -13.55
CA PRO A 117 20.81 -5.19 -12.38
C PRO A 117 20.18 -4.64 -11.11
N TRP A 118 19.29 -3.65 -11.23
CA TRP A 118 18.58 -3.08 -10.09
C TRP A 118 17.54 -4.07 -9.54
N LEU A 119 16.73 -4.67 -10.42
CA LEU A 119 15.74 -5.68 -10.03
C LEU A 119 16.42 -6.90 -9.38
N ASP A 120 17.52 -7.36 -9.97
CA ASP A 120 18.30 -8.48 -9.46
C ASP A 120 18.87 -8.19 -8.07
N ALA A 121 19.65 -7.12 -7.93
CA ALA A 121 20.34 -6.79 -6.68
C ALA A 121 19.39 -6.53 -5.51
N TRP A 122 18.21 -5.94 -5.75
CA TRP A 122 17.23 -5.67 -4.71
C TRP A 122 16.43 -6.90 -4.32
N ALA A 123 16.10 -7.79 -5.26
CA ALA A 123 15.43 -9.05 -4.93
C ALA A 123 16.36 -10.05 -4.22
N GLU A 124 17.64 -10.14 -4.63
CA GLU A 124 18.65 -10.96 -3.95
C GLU A 124 18.84 -10.51 -2.49
N TRP A 125 18.93 -9.19 -2.26
CA TRP A 125 18.95 -8.64 -0.90
C TRP A 125 17.70 -9.02 -0.11
N ALA A 126 16.50 -8.85 -0.69
CA ALA A 126 15.26 -9.17 -0.01
C ALA A 126 15.19 -10.65 0.40
N MET A 127 15.81 -11.53 -0.38
CA MET A 127 15.85 -12.99 -0.16
C MET A 127 16.88 -13.43 0.86
N TYR A 128 18.10 -12.90 0.78
CA TYR A 128 19.26 -13.49 1.45
C TYR A 128 19.93 -12.58 2.49
N GLU A 129 19.71 -11.27 2.42
CA GLU A 129 20.38 -10.30 3.30
C GLU A 129 19.42 -9.57 4.25
N LEU A 130 18.17 -9.35 3.84
CA LEU A 130 17.14 -8.72 4.67
C LEU A 130 16.94 -9.54 5.97
N PRO A 131 17.14 -8.95 7.17
CA PRO A 131 17.04 -9.67 8.43
C PRO A 131 15.73 -10.42 8.60
N ARG A 132 15.79 -11.56 9.29
CA ARG A 132 14.66 -12.45 9.51
C ARG A 132 14.33 -12.55 11.00
N THR A 133 13.03 -12.51 11.31
CA THR A 133 12.53 -12.83 12.64
C THR A 133 12.56 -14.35 12.88
N ARG A 134 12.19 -14.77 14.10
CA ARG A 134 11.83 -16.17 14.37
C ARG A 134 10.82 -16.68 13.35
N TYR A 135 10.97 -17.94 12.97
CA TYR A 135 10.20 -18.60 11.90
C TYR A 135 10.37 -17.97 10.51
N GLY A 136 11.42 -17.15 10.34
CA GLY A 136 11.84 -16.61 9.05
C GLY A 136 10.97 -15.46 8.54
N GLY A 137 10.14 -14.79 9.35
CA GLY A 137 9.41 -13.63 8.86
C GLY A 137 10.38 -12.52 8.42
N MET A 138 10.05 -11.76 7.38
CA MET A 138 10.82 -10.58 6.98
C MET A 138 10.75 -9.54 8.11
N GLN A 139 11.89 -9.23 8.73
CA GLN A 139 11.93 -8.23 9.80
C GLN A 139 11.65 -6.84 9.22
N HIS A 140 10.86 -6.04 9.92
CA HIS A 140 10.48 -4.70 9.48
C HIS A 140 11.60 -3.66 9.63
N ALA A 141 12.80 -3.92 9.09
CA ALA A 141 13.94 -3.01 9.20
C ALA A 141 13.74 -1.76 8.33
N THR A 142 13.95 -0.57 8.92
CA THR A 142 13.81 0.74 8.28
C THR A 142 15.14 1.51 8.31
N TYR A 143 15.17 2.76 7.83
CA TYR A 143 16.36 3.62 7.98
C TYR A 143 16.72 3.96 9.42
N LEU A 144 15.72 4.06 10.31
CA LEU A 144 15.90 4.57 11.67
C LEU A 144 16.15 3.46 12.68
N THR A 145 15.48 2.34 12.47
CA THR A 145 15.39 1.28 13.45
C THR A 145 15.47 -0.06 12.75
N GLU A 146 16.25 -0.97 13.35
CA GLU A 146 16.28 -2.36 12.91
C GLU A 146 14.95 -3.06 13.14
N ASN A 147 14.14 -2.59 14.11
CA ASN A 147 12.90 -3.22 14.56
C ASN A 147 13.11 -4.72 14.80
N TYR A 148 14.10 -5.03 15.64
CA TYR A 148 14.55 -6.38 15.89
C TYR A 148 13.38 -7.29 16.27
N GLN A 149 13.26 -8.43 15.58
CA GLN A 149 12.20 -9.41 15.80
C GLN A 149 10.76 -8.88 15.60
N GLN A 150 10.56 -7.84 14.79
CA GLN A 150 9.23 -7.30 14.51
C GLN A 150 8.72 -7.61 13.10
N LEU A 151 7.42 -7.90 13.00
CA LEU A 151 6.65 -8.04 11.76
C LEU A 151 5.57 -6.97 11.73
N TRP A 152 5.47 -6.21 10.63
CA TRP A 152 4.44 -5.17 10.46
C TRP A 152 3.63 -5.46 9.20
N ASP A 153 2.37 -5.02 9.18
CA ASP A 153 1.41 -5.34 8.10
C ASP A 153 1.85 -4.86 6.71
N ASP A 154 2.45 -3.67 6.64
CA ASP A 154 2.84 -3.03 5.39
C ASP A 154 4.03 -3.73 4.69
N THR A 155 4.79 -4.58 5.39
CA THR A 155 5.85 -5.44 4.83
C THR A 155 5.38 -6.21 3.59
N LEU A 156 4.13 -6.68 3.60
CA LEU A 156 3.53 -7.41 2.49
C LEU A 156 3.46 -6.57 1.21
N MET A 157 3.10 -5.29 1.33
CA MET A 157 3.02 -4.36 0.21
C MET A 157 4.40 -3.83 -0.18
N MET A 158 5.22 -3.46 0.80
CA MET A 158 6.46 -2.72 0.55
C MET A 158 7.61 -3.60 0.05
N THR A 159 7.64 -4.90 0.38
CA THR A 159 8.75 -5.79 0.00
C THR A 159 8.28 -7.10 -0.61
N VAL A 160 7.27 -7.75 -0.03
CA VAL A 160 6.85 -9.09 -0.47
C VAL A 160 6.25 -9.07 -1.88
N LEU A 161 5.37 -8.11 -2.17
CA LEU A 161 4.77 -7.96 -3.49
C LEU A 161 5.80 -7.60 -4.59
N PRO A 162 6.74 -6.63 -4.37
CA PRO A 162 7.88 -6.43 -5.27
C PRO A 162 8.68 -7.71 -5.53
N LEU A 163 9.05 -8.45 -4.49
CA LEU A 163 9.81 -9.71 -4.60
C LEU A 163 9.06 -10.74 -5.45
N ALA A 164 7.75 -10.91 -5.22
CA ALA A 164 6.92 -11.81 -6.00
C ALA A 164 6.87 -11.43 -7.48
N LYS A 165 6.72 -10.13 -7.78
CA LYS A 165 6.67 -9.63 -9.17
C LYS A 165 8.00 -9.86 -9.87
N ILE A 166 9.12 -9.56 -9.22
CA ILE A 166 10.46 -9.80 -9.76
C ILE A 166 10.68 -11.31 -9.96
N GLY A 167 10.27 -12.14 -9.00
CA GLY A 167 10.34 -13.59 -9.10
C GLY A 167 9.62 -14.13 -10.32
N LYS A 168 8.39 -13.69 -10.57
CA LYS A 168 7.63 -14.08 -11.76
C LYS A 168 8.29 -13.57 -13.05
N LEU A 169 8.71 -12.30 -13.06
CA LEU A 169 9.32 -11.66 -14.23
C LEU A 169 10.64 -12.31 -14.65
N LEU A 170 11.50 -12.64 -13.69
CA LEU A 170 12.84 -13.20 -13.93
C LEU A 170 12.87 -14.73 -13.86
N ASN A 171 11.71 -15.39 -13.77
CA ASN A 171 11.58 -16.85 -13.65
C ASN A 171 12.37 -17.44 -12.47
N ARG A 172 12.28 -16.80 -11.29
CA ARG A 172 12.86 -17.25 -10.01
C ARG A 172 11.78 -17.80 -9.07
N PRO A 173 11.42 -19.09 -9.16
CA PRO A 173 10.33 -19.67 -8.39
C PRO A 173 10.54 -19.61 -6.87
N GLU A 174 11.78 -19.60 -6.40
CA GLU A 174 12.16 -19.45 -4.99
C GLU A 174 11.70 -18.11 -4.40
N TYR A 175 11.66 -17.04 -5.20
CA TYR A 175 11.15 -15.74 -4.76
C TYR A 175 9.64 -15.77 -4.57
N ILE A 176 8.93 -16.47 -5.46
CA ILE A 176 7.49 -16.67 -5.36
C ILE A 176 7.15 -17.54 -4.14
N ALA A 177 7.92 -18.60 -3.90
CA ALA A 177 7.76 -19.46 -2.74
C ALA A 177 7.98 -18.69 -1.42
N GLU A 178 9.02 -17.86 -1.36
CA GLU A 178 9.27 -16.99 -0.21
C GLU A 178 8.14 -15.98 -0.02
N ALA A 179 7.65 -15.37 -1.09
CA ALA A 179 6.53 -14.43 -1.00
C ALA A 179 5.27 -15.12 -0.43
N LYS A 180 4.89 -16.30 -0.94
CA LYS A 180 3.79 -17.09 -0.38
C LYS A 180 4.00 -17.40 1.11
N ARG A 181 5.23 -17.76 1.51
CA ARG A 181 5.56 -18.01 2.91
C ARG A 181 5.38 -16.76 3.78
N GLN A 182 5.79 -15.59 3.29
CA GLN A 182 5.64 -14.34 4.04
C GLN A 182 4.19 -13.98 4.27
N PHE A 183 3.30 -14.15 3.29
CA PHE A 183 1.86 -13.98 3.51
C PHE A 183 1.36 -14.85 4.67
N LEU A 184 1.69 -16.15 4.68
CA LEU A 184 1.26 -17.06 5.75
C LEU A 184 1.82 -16.67 7.12
N VAL A 185 3.10 -16.27 7.19
CA VAL A 185 3.72 -15.83 8.45
C VAL A 185 3.06 -14.56 8.97
N HIS A 186 2.77 -13.58 8.10
CA HIS A 186 2.13 -12.33 8.52
C HIS A 186 0.68 -12.58 8.97
N ILE A 187 -0.10 -13.39 8.25
CA ILE A 187 -1.45 -13.81 8.70
C ILE A 187 -1.37 -14.43 10.09
N LYS A 188 -0.44 -15.38 10.29
CA LYS A 188 -0.29 -16.10 11.56
C LYS A 188 -0.08 -15.18 12.77
N TYR A 189 0.62 -14.06 12.61
CA TYR A 189 1.02 -13.20 13.73
C TYR A 189 0.25 -11.88 13.84
N LEU A 190 -0.39 -11.44 12.74
CA LEU A 190 -1.02 -10.12 12.68
C LEU A 190 -2.55 -10.21 12.54
N PHE A 191 -3.10 -11.30 11.99
CA PHE A 191 -4.55 -11.45 11.86
C PHE A 191 -5.23 -11.71 13.20
N ASP A 192 -6.23 -10.90 13.53
CA ASP A 192 -7.04 -11.04 14.72
C ASP A 192 -8.35 -11.78 14.39
N THR A 193 -8.34 -13.08 14.68
CA THR A 193 -9.49 -13.97 14.43
C THR A 193 -10.74 -13.61 15.23
N GLN A 194 -10.65 -12.77 16.26
CA GLN A 194 -11.82 -12.31 17.02
C GLN A 194 -12.62 -11.25 16.27
N THR A 195 -11.95 -10.43 15.45
CA THR A 195 -12.59 -9.28 14.76
C THR A 195 -12.63 -9.43 13.26
N GLY A 196 -11.71 -10.20 12.67
CA GLY A 196 -11.47 -10.24 11.22
C GLY A 196 -10.51 -9.14 10.74
N LEU A 197 -9.96 -8.33 11.64
CA LEU A 197 -9.02 -7.26 11.32
C LEU A 197 -7.58 -7.69 11.59
N TRP A 198 -6.64 -6.78 11.31
CA TRP A 198 -5.22 -6.98 11.53
C TRP A 198 -4.69 -6.03 12.61
N PHE A 199 -3.79 -6.53 13.44
CA PHE A 199 -2.94 -5.68 14.26
C PHE A 199 -1.82 -5.10 13.41
N HIS A 200 -1.43 -3.85 13.71
CA HIS A 200 -0.36 -3.17 12.97
C HIS A 200 0.97 -3.95 12.99
N GLY A 201 1.33 -4.55 14.13
CA GLY A 201 2.57 -5.30 14.24
C GLY A 201 2.58 -6.38 15.30
N TRP A 202 3.68 -7.12 15.29
CA TRP A 202 4.02 -8.21 16.21
C TRP A 202 5.50 -8.11 16.55
N THR A 203 5.85 -8.34 17.82
CA THR A 203 7.24 -8.60 18.23
C THR A 203 7.37 -10.02 18.78
N PHE A 204 8.52 -10.67 18.56
CA PHE A 204 8.86 -11.93 19.26
C PHE A 204 9.61 -11.70 20.58
N GLU A 205 9.90 -10.46 20.93
CA GLU A 205 10.44 -10.11 22.24
C GLU A 205 9.38 -10.26 23.34
N GLU A 206 9.82 -10.33 24.60
CA GLU A 206 8.94 -10.35 25.77
C GLU A 206 7.87 -11.45 25.79
N GLY A 207 8.14 -12.59 25.14
CA GLY A 207 7.19 -13.70 25.03
C GLY A 207 6.20 -13.58 23.88
N GLY A 208 6.25 -12.48 23.14
CA GLY A 208 5.50 -12.25 21.92
C GLY A 208 4.16 -11.54 22.15
N HIS A 209 3.98 -10.38 21.51
CA HIS A 209 2.73 -9.61 21.58
C HIS A 209 2.57 -8.65 20.38
N ASN A 210 1.36 -8.10 20.23
CA ASN A 210 0.99 -7.18 19.15
C ASN A 210 1.04 -5.69 19.56
N PHE A 211 2.04 -5.28 20.35
CA PHE A 211 2.19 -3.89 20.84
C PHE A 211 0.88 -3.35 21.47
N ALA A 212 0.40 -2.18 21.02
CA ALA A 212 -0.85 -1.55 21.41
C ALA A 212 -2.12 -2.34 21.04
N ARG A 213 -1.98 -3.46 20.30
CA ARG A 213 -3.10 -4.22 19.70
C ARG A 213 -3.98 -3.32 18.83
N ALA A 214 -3.36 -2.38 18.13
CA ALA A 214 -4.03 -1.39 17.31
C ALA A 214 -4.52 -2.00 15.99
N ARG A 215 -5.83 -1.88 15.72
CA ARG A 215 -6.45 -2.22 14.44
C ARG A 215 -6.46 -0.99 13.54
N TRP A 216 -5.24 -0.58 13.19
CA TRP A 216 -4.98 0.65 12.48
C TRP A 216 -5.41 0.57 11.01
N ALA A 217 -6.11 1.59 10.54
CA ALA A 217 -6.84 1.55 9.27
C ALA A 217 -5.93 1.48 8.05
N ARG A 218 -4.89 2.32 7.96
CA ARG A 218 -3.98 2.27 6.79
C ARG A 218 -3.17 0.97 6.74
N GLY A 219 -2.79 0.44 7.89
CA GLY A 219 -2.16 -0.87 8.01
C GLY A 219 -3.05 -2.00 7.50
N ASN A 220 -4.30 -2.01 7.95
CA ASN A 220 -5.31 -2.94 7.44
C ASN A 220 -5.57 -2.78 5.94
N SER A 221 -5.54 -1.55 5.42
CA SER A 221 -5.80 -1.30 4.00
C SER A 221 -4.68 -1.82 3.09
N TRP A 222 -3.43 -1.89 3.56
CA TRP A 222 -2.36 -2.57 2.83
C TRP A 222 -2.68 -4.03 2.57
N VAL A 223 -3.26 -4.71 3.56
CA VAL A 223 -3.68 -6.10 3.39
C VAL A 223 -4.83 -6.21 2.39
N THR A 224 -5.82 -5.32 2.50
CA THR A 224 -6.96 -5.29 1.57
C THR A 224 -6.52 -5.02 0.13
N ILE A 225 -5.45 -4.24 -0.07
CA ILE A 225 -4.81 -4.01 -1.37
C ILE A 225 -4.05 -5.26 -1.82
N VAL A 226 -3.13 -5.76 -1.01
CA VAL A 226 -2.09 -6.70 -1.45
C VAL A 226 -2.61 -8.12 -1.68
N ILE A 227 -3.69 -8.55 -1.01
CA ILE A 227 -4.27 -9.88 -1.21
C ILE A 227 -4.82 -10.04 -2.65
N PRO A 228 -5.71 -9.16 -3.15
CA PRO A 228 -6.12 -9.22 -4.55
C PRO A 228 -4.96 -9.06 -5.54
N GLU A 229 -3.96 -8.24 -5.23
CA GLU A 229 -2.77 -8.06 -6.07
C GLU A 229 -1.98 -9.36 -6.22
N ILE A 230 -1.62 -10.04 -5.12
CA ILE A 230 -0.75 -11.22 -5.19
C ILE A 230 -1.45 -12.39 -5.90
N ILE A 231 -2.76 -12.56 -5.71
CA ILE A 231 -3.54 -13.61 -6.36
C ILE A 231 -3.54 -13.40 -7.88
N GLU A 232 -3.81 -12.18 -8.34
CA GLU A 232 -3.78 -11.85 -9.77
C GLU A 232 -2.36 -11.90 -10.34
N LEU A 233 -1.39 -11.34 -9.61
CA LEU A 233 0.01 -11.28 -10.03
C LEU A 233 0.57 -12.68 -10.27
N LEU A 234 0.35 -13.62 -9.36
CA LEU A 234 0.86 -14.97 -9.47
C LEU A 234 -0.03 -15.90 -10.30
N ASP A 235 -1.20 -15.42 -10.75
CA ASP A 235 -2.21 -16.22 -11.44
C ASP A 235 -2.55 -17.50 -10.65
N LEU A 236 -2.84 -17.34 -9.35
CA LEU A 236 -3.11 -18.49 -8.49
C LEU A 236 -4.43 -19.16 -8.90
N GLU A 237 -4.35 -20.46 -9.15
CA GLU A 237 -5.49 -21.28 -9.53
C GLU A 237 -6.58 -21.32 -8.45
N PRO A 238 -7.86 -21.47 -8.80
CA PRO A 238 -8.96 -21.50 -7.84
C PRO A 238 -8.80 -22.50 -6.69
N THR A 239 -8.14 -23.62 -6.96
CA THR A 239 -7.87 -24.71 -6.00
C THR A 239 -6.53 -24.59 -5.27
N ASP A 240 -5.72 -23.56 -5.55
CA ASP A 240 -4.48 -23.33 -4.79
C ASP A 240 -4.85 -23.03 -3.31
N PRO A 241 -4.34 -23.81 -2.34
CA PRO A 241 -4.71 -23.64 -0.93
C PRO A 241 -4.29 -22.27 -0.36
N ILE A 242 -3.22 -21.66 -0.88
CA ILE A 242 -2.82 -20.30 -0.52
C ILE A 242 -3.88 -19.32 -1.01
N ARG A 243 -4.35 -19.44 -2.25
CA ARG A 243 -5.41 -18.59 -2.77
C ARG A 243 -6.67 -18.69 -1.90
N VAL A 244 -7.11 -19.90 -1.58
CA VAL A 244 -8.28 -20.12 -0.71
C VAL A 244 -8.09 -19.41 0.63
N HIS A 245 -6.96 -19.65 1.29
CA HIS A 245 -6.70 -19.04 2.60
C HIS A 245 -6.61 -17.51 2.56
N LEU A 246 -6.01 -16.95 1.51
CA LEU A 246 -5.95 -15.51 1.29
C LEU A 246 -7.35 -14.90 1.05
N ILE A 247 -8.19 -15.55 0.25
CA ILE A 247 -9.57 -15.10 0.00
C ILE A 247 -10.40 -15.14 1.27
N ASP A 248 -10.35 -16.24 2.04
CA ASP A 248 -11.10 -16.36 3.29
C ASP A 248 -10.67 -15.28 4.30
N THR A 249 -9.37 -14.99 4.36
CA THR A 249 -8.81 -13.93 5.22
C THR A 249 -9.29 -12.54 4.78
N LEU A 250 -9.32 -12.27 3.46
CA LEU A 250 -9.81 -11.01 2.92
C LEU A 250 -11.32 -10.85 3.13
N GLU A 251 -12.10 -11.91 2.95
CA GLU A 251 -13.56 -11.87 3.14
C GLU A 251 -13.90 -11.58 4.60
N ALA A 252 -13.23 -12.22 5.56
CA ALA A 252 -13.39 -11.92 6.98
C ALA A 252 -13.06 -10.44 7.31
N GLN A 253 -12.02 -9.88 6.68
CA GLN A 253 -11.69 -8.46 6.81
C GLN A 253 -12.78 -7.57 6.20
N CYS A 254 -13.31 -7.92 5.02
CA CYS A 254 -14.36 -7.16 4.35
C CYS A 254 -15.67 -7.16 5.15
N GLU A 255 -16.02 -8.27 5.80
CA GLU A 255 -17.15 -8.33 6.74
C GLU A 255 -16.97 -7.37 7.91
N ALA A 256 -15.77 -7.33 8.51
CA ALA A 256 -15.44 -6.41 9.59
C ALA A 256 -15.51 -4.95 9.14
N LEU A 257 -14.89 -4.63 8.00
CA LEU A 257 -14.90 -3.29 7.42
C LEU A 257 -16.33 -2.82 7.10
N GLN A 258 -17.19 -3.69 6.56
CA GLN A 258 -18.59 -3.36 6.30
C GLN A 258 -19.33 -2.92 7.58
N ARG A 259 -19.09 -3.58 8.71
CA ARG A 259 -19.71 -3.21 9.99
C ARG A 259 -19.18 -1.89 10.56
N LEU A 260 -17.93 -1.55 10.27
CA LEU A 260 -17.21 -0.42 10.85
C LEU A 260 -17.19 0.83 9.97
N GLN A 261 -17.71 0.76 8.74
CA GLN A 261 -17.79 1.92 7.85
C GLN A 261 -18.73 2.97 8.45
N ALA A 262 -18.26 4.21 8.58
CA ALA A 262 -19.07 5.31 9.08
C ALA A 262 -20.32 5.48 8.21
N SER A 263 -21.50 5.35 8.83
CA SER A 263 -22.78 5.20 8.12
C SER A 263 -23.23 6.51 7.43
N ASP A 264 -22.77 7.64 7.93
CA ASP A 264 -23.04 8.99 7.45
C ASP A 264 -22.08 9.45 6.33
N THR A 265 -20.79 9.11 6.43
CA THR A 265 -19.76 9.68 5.55
C THR A 265 -19.13 8.68 4.58
N GLY A 266 -19.12 7.38 4.90
CA GLY A 266 -18.46 6.36 4.07
C GLY A 266 -16.96 6.16 4.33
N PHE A 267 -16.37 6.96 5.23
CA PHE A 267 -14.99 6.76 5.69
C PHE A 267 -14.88 5.63 6.71
N TRP A 268 -13.64 5.24 6.99
CA TRP A 268 -13.27 4.53 8.21
C TRP A 268 -12.47 5.43 9.14
N HIS A 269 -12.55 5.13 10.43
CA HIS A 269 -11.74 5.76 11.47
C HIS A 269 -10.32 5.20 11.47
N THR A 270 -9.31 6.00 11.85
CA THR A 270 -7.89 5.61 11.86
C THR A 270 -7.61 4.39 12.74
N LEU A 271 -8.36 4.25 13.84
CA LEU A 271 -8.49 3.00 14.58
C LEU A 271 -9.89 2.47 14.29
N LEU A 272 -9.95 1.34 13.57
CA LEU A 272 -11.19 0.86 12.94
C LEU A 272 -12.32 0.59 13.94
N ASP A 273 -11.98 0.15 15.13
CA ASP A 273 -12.87 -0.18 16.24
C ASP A 273 -13.02 0.95 17.28
N HIS A 274 -12.52 2.15 16.97
CA HIS A 274 -12.58 3.33 17.84
C HIS A 274 -13.21 4.53 17.09
N PRO A 275 -14.55 4.68 17.15
CA PRO A 275 -15.26 5.76 16.46
C PRO A 275 -14.95 7.16 17.01
N ASP A 276 -14.27 7.23 18.16
CA ASP A 276 -13.77 8.48 18.74
C ASP A 276 -12.44 8.95 18.12
N SER A 277 -11.82 8.13 17.26
CA SER A 277 -10.65 8.52 16.48
C SER A 277 -11.03 9.25 15.19
N TYR A 278 -10.13 10.00 14.56
CA TYR A 278 -10.43 10.74 13.34
C TYR A 278 -10.69 9.81 12.14
N VAL A 279 -11.44 10.29 11.15
CA VAL A 279 -11.63 9.60 9.86
C VAL A 279 -10.38 9.70 9.00
N GLU A 280 -10.02 8.62 8.30
CA GLU A 280 -8.75 8.53 7.56
C GLU A 280 -9.01 8.20 6.08
N ALA A 281 -8.72 9.16 5.20
CA ALA A 281 -9.07 9.08 3.79
C ALA A 281 -8.17 8.15 2.98
N SER A 282 -6.88 8.03 3.33
CA SER A 282 -5.95 7.17 2.60
C SER A 282 -6.26 5.68 2.79
N ALA A 283 -6.57 5.27 4.01
CA ALA A 283 -7.07 3.96 4.37
C ALA A 283 -8.40 3.68 3.69
N THR A 284 -9.32 4.65 3.72
CA THR A 284 -10.62 4.55 3.00
C THR A 284 -10.41 4.30 1.51
N ALA A 285 -9.46 4.99 0.86
CA ALA A 285 -9.11 4.74 -0.53
C ALA A 285 -8.50 3.34 -0.74
N GLY A 286 -7.60 2.89 0.14
CA GLY A 286 -7.04 1.53 0.08
C GLY A 286 -8.08 0.43 0.21
N PHE A 287 -9.02 0.58 1.15
CA PHE A 287 -10.15 -0.33 1.30
C PHE A 287 -11.03 -0.33 0.05
N ALA A 288 -11.36 0.85 -0.48
CA ALA A 288 -12.15 0.98 -1.70
C ALA A 288 -11.49 0.24 -2.87
N TYR A 289 -10.19 0.46 -3.10
CA TYR A 289 -9.42 -0.23 -4.13
C TYR A 289 -9.48 -1.75 -3.98
N GLY A 290 -9.08 -2.25 -2.81
CA GLY A 290 -8.97 -3.68 -2.57
C GLY A 290 -10.32 -4.40 -2.69
N ILE A 291 -11.38 -3.83 -2.13
CA ILE A 291 -12.74 -4.38 -2.20
C ILE A 291 -13.25 -4.35 -3.65
N LEU A 292 -13.12 -3.23 -4.38
CA LEU A 292 -13.55 -3.16 -5.78
C LEU A 292 -12.84 -4.18 -6.65
N LYS A 293 -11.51 -4.30 -6.47
CA LYS A 293 -10.71 -5.28 -7.20
C LYS A 293 -11.13 -6.71 -6.88
N ALA A 294 -11.28 -7.04 -5.60
CA ALA A 294 -11.71 -8.37 -5.18
C ALA A 294 -13.10 -8.73 -5.72
N VAL A 295 -14.03 -7.78 -5.76
CA VAL A 295 -15.35 -7.96 -6.38
C VAL A 295 -15.25 -8.14 -7.89
N ARG A 296 -14.49 -7.28 -8.60
CA ARG A 296 -14.32 -7.38 -10.07
C ARG A 296 -13.71 -8.71 -10.47
N LYS A 297 -12.71 -9.18 -9.71
CA LYS A 297 -12.04 -10.47 -9.92
C LYS A 297 -12.82 -11.67 -9.39
N ARG A 298 -13.99 -11.45 -8.78
CA ARG A 298 -14.86 -12.49 -8.17
C ARG A 298 -14.13 -13.32 -7.12
N TYR A 299 -13.23 -12.69 -6.37
CA TYR A 299 -12.60 -13.29 -5.20
C TYR A 299 -13.54 -13.27 -4.01
N ILE A 300 -14.29 -12.18 -3.84
CA ILE A 300 -15.34 -12.03 -2.82
C ILE A 300 -16.68 -11.70 -3.48
N GLY A 301 -17.78 -11.86 -2.75
CA GLY A 301 -19.12 -11.68 -3.28
C GLY A 301 -19.49 -10.23 -3.62
N ALA A 302 -20.43 -10.05 -4.56
CA ALA A 302 -20.86 -8.74 -5.04
C ALA A 302 -21.55 -7.87 -3.97
N GLN A 303 -21.96 -8.45 -2.84
CA GLN A 303 -22.55 -7.72 -1.70
C GLN A 303 -21.63 -6.67 -1.09
N TYR A 304 -20.31 -6.75 -1.32
CA TYR A 304 -19.35 -5.75 -0.84
C TYR A 304 -19.23 -4.53 -1.75
N ARG A 305 -19.79 -4.58 -2.98
CA ARG A 305 -19.73 -3.45 -3.92
C ARG A 305 -20.29 -2.14 -3.34
N PRO A 306 -21.49 -2.11 -2.71
CA PRO A 306 -22.02 -0.86 -2.13
C PRO A 306 -21.12 -0.26 -1.05
N VAL A 307 -20.39 -1.09 -0.29
CA VAL A 307 -19.42 -0.65 0.74
C VAL A 307 -18.31 0.15 0.09
N ALA A 308 -17.74 -0.38 -1.00
CA ALA A 308 -16.66 0.29 -1.72
C ALA A 308 -17.14 1.50 -2.53
N GLU A 309 -18.32 1.45 -3.17
CA GLU A 309 -18.88 2.61 -3.88
C GLU A 309 -19.14 3.80 -2.93
N LYS A 310 -19.56 3.51 -1.69
CA LYS A 310 -19.71 4.54 -0.66
C LYS A 310 -18.36 5.13 -0.25
N ALA A 311 -17.32 4.29 -0.15
CA ALA A 311 -15.96 4.72 0.12
C ALA A 311 -15.39 5.60 -1.02
N ILE A 312 -15.70 5.28 -2.28
CA ILE A 312 -15.32 6.09 -3.45
C ILE A 312 -15.94 7.49 -3.36
N ALA A 313 -17.23 7.59 -3.03
CA ALA A 313 -17.88 8.88 -2.84
C ALA A 313 -17.22 9.70 -1.71
N ALA A 314 -16.86 9.04 -0.60
CA ALA A 314 -16.14 9.65 0.51
C ALA A 314 -14.76 10.19 0.07
N VAL A 315 -13.97 9.36 -0.62
CA VAL A 315 -12.64 9.73 -1.15
C VAL A 315 -12.75 10.91 -2.10
N MET A 316 -13.70 10.91 -3.03
CA MET A 316 -13.88 12.05 -3.95
C MET A 316 -14.25 13.34 -3.22
N SER A 317 -15.09 13.25 -2.18
CA SER A 317 -15.45 14.42 -1.38
C SER A 317 -14.28 14.99 -0.55
N ALA A 318 -13.23 14.20 -0.34
CA ALA A 318 -12.02 14.61 0.38
C ALA A 318 -10.92 15.16 -0.54
N VAL A 319 -11.10 15.17 -1.86
CA VAL A 319 -10.13 15.81 -2.77
C VAL A 319 -10.46 17.29 -2.89
N ASP A 320 -9.53 18.16 -2.53
CA ASP A 320 -9.72 19.60 -2.63
C ASP A 320 -9.48 20.15 -4.06
N GLU A 321 -9.66 21.45 -4.22
CA GLU A 321 -9.47 22.14 -5.50
C GLU A 321 -8.03 22.07 -6.04
N GLN A 322 -7.05 21.84 -5.17
CA GLN A 322 -5.63 21.69 -5.51
C GLN A 322 -5.26 20.24 -5.83
N GLY A 323 -6.21 19.30 -5.74
CA GLY A 323 -5.98 17.88 -5.97
C GLY A 323 -5.29 17.19 -4.80
N GLU A 324 -5.30 17.77 -3.60
CA GLU A 324 -4.82 17.11 -2.39
C GLU A 324 -5.93 16.26 -1.76
N LEU A 325 -5.57 15.05 -1.32
CA LEU A 325 -6.48 14.20 -0.55
C LEU A 325 -6.40 14.60 0.92
N GLN A 326 -7.43 15.29 1.38
CA GLN A 326 -7.61 15.73 2.76
C GLN A 326 -7.85 14.54 3.70
N ASN A 327 -7.74 14.77 5.02
CA ASN A 327 -7.87 13.73 6.06
C ASN A 327 -6.90 12.54 5.89
N THR A 328 -5.73 12.80 5.31
CA THR A 328 -4.63 11.83 5.23
C THR A 328 -3.74 11.99 6.45
N SER A 329 -3.52 10.92 7.21
CA SER A 329 -2.61 10.95 8.36
C SER A 329 -1.15 10.79 7.93
N PHE A 330 -0.22 11.41 8.65
CA PHE A 330 1.22 11.38 8.39
C PHE A 330 1.84 9.97 8.56
N GLY A 331 3.10 9.80 8.17
CA GLY A 331 3.84 8.55 8.33
C GLY A 331 3.75 8.04 9.77
N THR A 332 3.29 6.81 9.94
CA THR A 332 2.94 6.23 11.25
C THR A 332 3.80 4.99 11.47
N GLY A 333 4.67 5.03 12.48
CA GLY A 333 5.42 3.86 12.93
C GLY A 333 4.62 3.02 13.94
N MET A 334 5.26 2.03 14.56
CA MET A 334 4.62 1.22 15.59
C MET A 334 4.36 2.03 16.86
N GLY A 335 3.09 2.18 17.23
CA GLY A 335 2.66 2.81 18.48
C GLY A 335 2.67 1.85 19.67
N ASP A 336 3.05 2.37 20.83
CA ASP A 336 3.04 1.66 22.12
C ASP A 336 1.64 1.64 22.78
N CYS A 337 0.79 2.62 22.45
CA CYS A 337 -0.58 2.74 22.91
C CYS A 337 -1.54 3.18 21.79
N LEU A 338 -2.85 3.06 22.03
CA LEU A 338 -3.86 3.48 21.04
C LEU A 338 -3.89 5.01 20.83
N GLN A 339 -3.57 5.78 21.87
CA GLN A 339 -3.57 7.25 21.78
C GLN A 339 -2.53 7.75 20.76
N PHE A 340 -1.39 7.09 20.65
CA PHE A 340 -0.38 7.37 19.62
C PHE A 340 -1.00 7.47 18.21
N TYR A 341 -1.88 6.53 17.84
CA TYR A 341 -2.53 6.51 16.53
C TYR A 341 -3.56 7.63 16.35
N LYS A 342 -4.24 8.02 17.44
CA LYS A 342 -5.22 9.12 17.47
C LYS A 342 -4.58 10.49 17.33
N ASP A 343 -3.31 10.62 17.72
CA ASP A 343 -2.59 11.90 17.73
C ASP A 343 -1.73 12.12 16.48
N ILE A 344 -1.71 11.17 15.53
CA ILE A 344 -0.97 11.33 14.28
C ILE A 344 -1.49 12.55 13.50
N PRO A 345 -0.63 13.51 13.13
CA PRO A 345 -1.04 14.69 12.37
C PRO A 345 -1.66 14.35 11.01
N LEU A 346 -2.64 15.15 10.58
CA LEU A 346 -3.20 15.08 9.24
C LEU A 346 -2.47 16.06 8.30
N THR A 347 -2.02 15.59 7.14
CA THR A 347 -1.33 16.40 6.13
C THR A 347 -1.31 15.71 4.77
N ALA A 348 -1.17 16.48 3.68
CA ALA A 348 -0.84 15.99 2.35
C ALA A 348 0.32 14.98 2.40
N MET A 349 0.11 13.79 1.84
CA MET A 349 1.14 12.76 1.77
C MET A 349 1.04 11.96 0.46
N PRO A 350 2.17 11.64 -0.20
CA PRO A 350 2.17 10.99 -1.51
C PRO A 350 1.32 9.71 -1.59
N TYR A 351 1.31 8.89 -0.54
CA TYR A 351 0.49 7.68 -0.50
C TYR A 351 -1.02 7.96 -0.45
N GLY A 352 -1.47 9.08 0.13
CA GLY A 352 -2.87 9.46 0.08
C GLY A 352 -3.33 9.71 -1.35
N GLN A 353 -2.57 10.52 -2.10
CA GLN A 353 -2.83 10.75 -3.52
C GLN A 353 -2.81 9.44 -4.31
N ALA A 354 -1.79 8.62 -4.08
CA ALA A 354 -1.60 7.36 -4.78
C ALA A 354 -2.74 6.35 -4.57
N MET A 355 -3.17 6.16 -3.31
CA MET A 355 -4.26 5.24 -2.98
C MET A 355 -5.59 5.74 -3.54
N ALA A 356 -5.83 7.06 -3.56
CA ALA A 356 -6.99 7.63 -4.22
C ALA A 356 -6.95 7.40 -5.75
N ILE A 357 -5.80 7.60 -6.40
CA ILE A 357 -5.62 7.29 -7.83
C ILE A 357 -5.96 5.83 -8.11
N MET A 358 -5.44 4.90 -7.30
CA MET A 358 -5.72 3.47 -7.42
C MET A 358 -7.22 3.18 -7.28
N ALA A 359 -7.85 3.68 -6.21
CA ALA A 359 -9.26 3.44 -5.92
C ALA A 359 -10.17 3.96 -7.05
N LEU A 360 -9.93 5.18 -7.51
CA LEU A 360 -10.69 5.82 -8.59
C LEU A 360 -10.47 5.14 -9.94
N GLY A 361 -9.23 4.72 -10.25
CA GLY A 361 -8.94 3.94 -11.45
C GLY A 361 -9.63 2.57 -11.42
N GLU A 362 -9.61 1.89 -10.29
CA GLU A 362 -10.30 0.60 -10.14
C GLU A 362 -11.83 0.78 -10.22
N TYR A 363 -12.39 1.86 -9.64
CA TYR A 363 -13.81 2.20 -9.78
C TYR A 363 -14.23 2.33 -11.25
N LEU A 364 -13.45 3.04 -12.06
CA LEU A 364 -13.70 3.19 -13.51
C LEU A 364 -13.78 1.84 -14.23
N ARG A 365 -12.95 0.85 -13.85
CA ARG A 365 -13.01 -0.51 -14.41
C ARG A 365 -14.28 -1.28 -14.04
N THR A 366 -14.99 -0.87 -13.00
CA THR A 366 -16.23 -1.52 -12.53
C THR A 366 -17.51 -0.86 -13.04
N CYS A 367 -17.38 0.30 -13.69
CA CYS A 367 -18.46 1.05 -14.35
C CYS A 367 -18.55 0.77 -15.86
N LEU A 368 -17.65 -0.06 -16.38
CA LEU A 368 -17.68 -0.66 -17.71
C LEU A 368 -18.31 -2.05 -17.62
#